data_AF-A0A2X1A2G5-F1
#
_entry.id   AF-A0A2X1A2G5-F1
#
_cell.length_a   1.000
_cell.length_b   1.000
_cell.length_c   1.000
_cell.angle_alpha   90.00
_cell.angle_beta   90.00
_cell.angle_gamma   90.00
#
_symmetry.space_group_name_H-M   'P 1'
#
loop_
_entity.id
_entity.type
_entity.pdbx_description
1 polymer ?
#
loop_
_entity_poly.entity_id
_entity_poly.type
_entity_poly.pdbx_seq_one_letter_code
_entity_poly.pdbx_strand_id
1 'polypeptide(L)'
;MKILLYISSILLFVTAIVFSLSQISSLKEEKEDMKYWEEAANDHYDNNLIEERYFVIKNTYTSHLTTTLVSAISMVLTGVFFLAIAKIIALLQDINSKVSNKPQEEEFELLN
;
A
#
# COMPACT_ATOMS: atom_id res chain seq x y z
N MET A 1 -6.01 -3.43 -21.59
CA MET A 1 -5.57 -2.40 -20.63
C MET A 1 -6.31 -2.47 -19.28
N LYS A 2 -7.65 -2.41 -19.24
CA LYS A 2 -8.45 -2.55 -18.00
C LYS A 2 -8.12 -3.80 -17.16
N ILE A 3 -8.06 -4.97 -17.79
CA ILE A 3 -7.77 -6.25 -17.12
C ILE A 3 -6.37 -6.22 -16.49
N LEU A 4 -5.38 -5.66 -17.19
CA LEU A 4 -4.03 -5.50 -16.66
C LEU A 4 -4.01 -4.62 -15.41
N LEU A 5 -4.70 -3.47 -15.42
CA LEU A 5 -4.80 -2.59 -14.24
C LEU A 5 -5.47 -3.29 -13.04
N TYR A 6 -6.50 -4.09 -13.30
CA TYR A 6 -7.19 -4.85 -12.26
C TYR A 6 -6.28 -5.93 -11.65
N ILE A 7 -5.56 -6.69 -12.48
CA ILE A 7 -4.60 -7.71 -12.03
C ILE A 7 -3.45 -7.05 -11.25
N SER A 8 -2.88 -5.96 -11.75
CA SER A 8 -1.82 -5.21 -11.06
C SER A 8 -2.28 -4.69 -9.70
N SER A 9 -3.53 -4.21 -9.61
CA SER A 9 -4.13 -3.79 -8.33
C SER A 9 -4.20 -4.94 -7.32
N ILE A 10 -4.68 -6.11 -7.73
CA ILE A 10 -4.73 -7.30 -6.87
C ILE A 10 -3.33 -7.72 -6.42
N LEU A 11 -2.38 -7.75 -7.35
CA LEU A 11 -0.98 -8.10 -7.04
C LEU A 11 -0.38 -7.13 -6.02
N LEU A 12 -0.65 -5.83 -6.12
CA LEU A 12 -0.19 -4.84 -5.15
C LEU A 12 -0.78 -5.07 -3.76
N PHE A 13 -2.07 -5.40 -3.66
CA PHE A 13 -2.67 -5.70 -2.36
C PHE A 13 -2.08 -6.97 -1.74
N VAL A 14 -1.93 -8.04 -2.52
CA VAL A 14 -1.30 -9.28 -2.04
C VAL A 14 0.14 -9.03 -1.61
N THR A 15 0.90 -8.27 -2.40
CA THR A 15 2.28 -7.92 -2.09
C THR A 15 2.37 -7.09 -0.82
N ALA A 16 1.47 -6.12 -0.62
CA ALA A 16 1.43 -5.30 0.60
C ALA A 16 1.16 -6.15 1.85
N ILE A 17 0.24 -7.12 1.76
CA ILE A 17 -0.07 -8.05 2.86
C ILE A 17 1.14 -8.94 3.18
N VAL A 18 1.71 -9.61 2.18
CA VAL A 18 2.86 -10.50 2.36
C VAL A 18 4.06 -9.74 2.89
N PHE A 19 4.35 -8.57 2.33
CA PHE A 19 5.40 -7.68 2.80
C PHE A 19 5.19 -7.33 4.28
N SER A 20 4.00 -6.82 4.64
CA SER A 20 3.72 -6.42 6.03
C SER A 20 3.87 -7.58 7.01
N LEU A 21 3.38 -8.78 6.66
CA LEU A 21 3.52 -9.98 7.49
C LEU A 21 4.98 -10.40 7.66
N SER A 22 5.79 -10.30 6.60
CA SER A 22 7.21 -10.66 6.65
C SER A 22 8.03 -9.78 7.61
N GLN A 23 7.63 -8.53 7.82
CA GLN A 23 8.34 -7.60 8.70
C GLN A 23 8.00 -7.77 10.19
N ILE A 24 6.92 -8.50 10.53
CA ILE A 24 6.43 -8.61 11.92
C ILE A 24 7.49 -9.18 12.86
N SER A 25 8.21 -10.23 12.44
CA SER A 25 9.20 -10.88 13.30
C SER A 25 10.33 -9.92 13.67
N SER A 26 10.93 -9.26 12.68
CA SER A 26 12.03 -8.33 12.89
C SER A 26 11.60 -7.12 13.72
N LEU A 27 10.43 -6.53 13.43
CA LEU A 27 9.90 -5.40 14.20
C LEU A 27 9.57 -5.79 15.64
N LYS A 28 9.17 -7.04 15.88
CA LYS A 28 8.94 -7.54 17.24
C LYS A 28 10.25 -7.65 18.01
N GLU A 29 11.27 -8.26 17.42
CA GLU A 29 12.61 -8.40 18.02
C GLU A 29 13.20 -7.03 18.35
N GLU A 30 13.21 -6.09 17.39
CA GLU A 30 13.71 -4.73 17.59
C GLU A 30 12.96 -3.97 18.70
N LYS A 31 11.65 -4.22 18.83
CA LYS A 31 10.83 -3.61 19.88
C LYS A 31 11.16 -4.17 21.26
N GLU A 32 11.41 -5.48 21.35
CA GLU A 32 11.81 -6.13 22.60
C GLU A 32 13.19 -5.64 23.05
N ASP A 33 14.15 -5.56 22.13
CA ASP A 33 15.47 -4.97 22.38
C ASP A 33 15.37 -3.51 22.81
N MET A 34 14.56 -2.70 22.12
CA MET A 34 14.36 -1.29 22.48
C MET A 34 13.85 -1.15 23.91
N LYS A 35 12.89 -1.99 24.32
CA LYS A 35 12.34 -1.98 25.69
C LYS A 35 13.38 -2.37 26.73
N TYR A 36 14.17 -3.41 26.46
CA TYR A 36 15.24 -3.83 27.36
C TYR A 36 16.22 -2.68 27.63
N TRP A 37 16.64 -1.97 26.57
CA TRP A 37 17.58 -0.85 26.72
C TRP A 37 16.92 0.39 27.32
N GLU A 38 15.62 0.58 27.12
CA GLU A 38 14.84 1.64 27.78
C GLU A 38 14.82 1.43 29.30
N GLU A 39 14.54 0.21 29.75
CA GLU A 39 14.57 -0.16 31.17
C GLU A 39 15.98 0.00 31.74
N ALA A 40 17.01 -0.49 31.04
CA ALA A 40 18.39 -0.34 31.48
C ALA A 40 18.84 1.13 31.61
N ALA A 41 18.43 2.00 30.67
CA ALA A 41 18.74 3.43 30.70
C ALA A 41 18.01 4.15 31.84
N ASN A 42 16.79 3.74 32.15
CA ASN A 42 16.05 4.29 33.31
C ASN A 42 16.70 3.89 34.64
N ASP A 43 17.18 2.65 34.75
CA ASP A 43 17.81 2.14 35.98
C ASP A 43 19.23 2.71 36.20
N HIS A 44 19.94 3.06 35.11
CA HIS A 44 21.33 3.54 35.13
C HIS A 44 21.46 4.89 34.41
N TYR A 45 20.65 5.87 34.85
CA TYR A 45 20.54 7.19 34.20
C TYR A 45 21.84 7.99 34.13
N ASP A 46 22.83 7.65 34.97
CA ASP A 46 24.15 8.29 35.01
C ASP A 46 25.14 7.69 33.99
N ASN A 47 24.74 6.61 33.30
CA ASN A 47 25.57 5.92 32.32
C ASN A 47 25.17 6.28 30.88
N ASN A 48 25.85 7.30 30.36
CA ASN A 48 25.65 7.79 28.99
C ASN A 48 25.82 6.70 27.91
N LEU A 49 26.63 5.65 28.13
CA LEU A 49 26.80 4.58 27.15
C LEU A 49 25.53 3.73 26.99
N ILE A 50 24.78 3.53 28.08
CA ILE A 50 23.52 2.79 28.08
C ILE A 50 22.44 3.63 27.40
N GLU A 51 22.40 4.93 27.70
CA GLU A 51 21.48 5.88 27.06
C GLU A 51 21.73 6.00 25.54
N GLU A 52 22.98 6.15 25.12
CA GLU A 52 23.35 6.16 23.69
C GLU A 52 22.91 4.86 22.99
N ARG A 53 23.10 3.71 23.65
CA ARG A 53 22.68 2.42 23.10
C ARG A 53 21.17 2.33 22.92
N TYR A 54 20.39 2.80 23.90
CA TYR A 54 18.94 2.89 23.78
C TYR A 54 18.53 3.75 22.57
N PHE A 55 19.11 4.95 22.42
CA PHE A 55 18.75 5.83 21.30
C PHE A 55 19.08 5.24 19.93
N VAL A 56 20.21 4.55 19.80
CA VAL A 56 20.56 3.86 18.55
C VAL A 56 19.50 2.80 18.20
N ILE A 57 19.13 1.95 19.16
CA ILE A 57 18.16 0.87 18.94
C ILE A 57 16.76 1.44 18.67
N LYS A 58 16.35 2.46 19.43
CA LYS A 58 15.09 3.18 19.21
C LYS A 58 15.00 3.77 17.81
N ASN A 59 16.09 4.37 17.32
CA ASN A 59 16.14 4.94 15.97
C ASN A 59 16.05 3.83 14.90
N THR A 60 16.72 2.70 15.09
CA THR A 60 16.60 1.54 14.20
C THR A 60 15.16 1.05 14.13
N TYR A 61 14.54 0.76 15.29
CA TYR A 61 13.15 0.31 15.36
C TYR A 61 12.17 1.32 14.72
N THR A 62 12.31 2.60 15.06
CA THR A 62 11.41 3.65 14.57
C THR A 62 11.55 3.83 13.05
N SER A 63 12.78 3.80 12.54
CA SER A 63 13.06 3.88 11.11
C SER A 63 12.45 2.68 10.38
N HIS A 64 12.74 1.47 10.85
CA HIS A 64 12.24 0.25 10.23
C HIS A 64 10.70 0.18 10.25
N LEU A 65 10.07 0.54 11.37
CA LEU A 65 8.62 0.64 11.50
C LEU A 65 8.04 1.63 10.49
N THR A 66 8.63 2.83 10.42
CA THR A 66 8.18 3.90 9.53
C THR A 66 8.29 3.49 8.07
N THR A 67 9.45 2.94 7.65
CA THR A 67 9.67 2.48 6.29
C THR A 67 8.71 1.35 5.91
N THR A 68 8.46 0.41 6.83
CA THR A 68 7.49 -0.68 6.62
C THR A 68 6.10 -0.12 6.38
N LEU A 69 5.66 0.79 7.25
CA LEU A 69 4.31 1.36 7.20
C LEU A 69 4.10 2.22 5.94
N VAL A 70 5.06 3.09 5.63
CA VAL A 70 5.03 3.92 4.41
C VAL A 70 5.04 3.06 3.15
N SER A 71 5.84 2.01 3.11
CA SER A 71 5.88 1.08 1.97
C SER A 71 4.56 0.34 1.79
N ALA A 72 3.98 -0.19 2.87
CA ALA A 72 2.69 -0.87 2.85
C ALA A 72 1.57 0.06 2.37
N ILE A 73 1.48 1.26 2.94
CA ILE A 73 0.49 2.28 2.54
C ILE A 73 0.67 2.67 1.07
N SER A 74 1.90 2.89 0.63
CA SER A 74 2.19 3.29 -0.76
C SER A 74 1.73 2.22 -1.75
N MET A 75 1.97 0.94 -1.45
CA MET A 75 1.49 -0.18 -2.29
C MET A 75 -0.04 -0.24 -2.33
N VAL A 76 -0.71 -0.09 -1.18
CA VAL A 76 -2.18 -0.09 -1.09
C VAL A 76 -2.77 1.08 -1.87
N LEU A 77 -2.26 2.30 -1.70
CA LEU A 77 -2.73 3.49 -2.42
C LEU A 77 -2.54 3.35 -3.93
N THR A 78 -1.39 2.82 -4.36
CA THR A 78 -1.13 2.55 -5.78
C THR A 78 -2.13 1.51 -6.33
N GLY A 79 -2.41 0.45 -5.56
CA GLY A 79 -3.40 -0.56 -5.92
C GLY A 79 -4.80 0.02 -6.07
N VAL A 80 -5.23 0.87 -5.13
CA VAL A 80 -6.52 1.58 -5.19
C VAL A 80 -6.58 2.50 -6.42
N PHE A 81 -5.50 3.22 -6.71
CA PHE A 81 -5.42 4.11 -7.87
C PHE A 81 -5.59 3.35 -9.19
N PHE A 82 -4.92 2.20 -9.37
CA PHE A 82 -5.09 1.36 -10.55
C PHE A 82 -6.52 0.82 -10.70
N LEU A 83 -7.15 0.44 -9.58
CA LEU A 83 -8.54 0.01 -9.60
C LEU A 83 -9.49 1.14 -10.03
N ALA A 84 -9.25 2.36 -9.56
CA ALA A 84 -10.02 3.53 -9.96
C ALA A 84 -9.92 3.80 -11.46
N ILE A 85 -8.69 3.78 -12.02
CA ILE A 85 -8.49 3.94 -13.47
C ILE A 85 -9.21 2.83 -14.25
N ALA A 86 -9.10 1.58 -13.81
CA ALA A 86 -9.78 0.46 -14.45
C ALA A 86 -11.31 0.66 -14.52
N LYS A 87 -11.90 1.22 -13.45
CA LYS A 87 -13.33 1.58 -13.42
C LYS A 87 -13.67 2.73 -14.36
N ILE A 88 -12.87 3.79 -14.40
CA ILE A 88 -13.08 4.91 -15.32
C ILE A 88 -13.06 4.43 -16.77
N ILE A 89 -12.07 3.61 -17.14
CA ILE A 89 -11.98 3.02 -18.49
C ILE A 89 -13.23 2.18 -18.80
N ALA A 90 -13.70 1.37 -17.84
CA ALA A 90 -14.90 0.56 -18.03
C ALA A 90 -16.15 1.42 -18.29
N LEU A 91 -16.31 2.52 -17.55
CA LEU A 91 -17.43 3.45 -17.73
C LEU A 91 -17.36 4.16 -19.09
N LEU A 92 -16.17 4.60 -19.51
CA LEU A 92 -15.99 5.23 -20.82
C LEU A 92 -16.30 4.26 -21.97
N GLN A 93 -15.91 2.99 -21.86
CA GLN A 93 -16.25 1.97 -22.85
C GLN A 93 -17.76 1.70 -22.91
N ASP A 94 -18.43 1.63 -21.75
CA ASP A 94 -19.88 1.47 -21.67
C ASP A 94 -20.62 2.65 -22.33
N ILE A 95 -20.21 3.89 -22.01
CA ILE A 95 -20.77 5.10 -22.64
C ILE A 95 -20.56 5.08 -24.15
N ASN A 96 -19.34 4.78 -24.62
CA ASN A 96 -19.03 4.75 -26.04
C ASN A 96 -19.87 3.71 -26.79
N SER A 97 -20.08 2.52 -26.19
CA SER A 97 -20.94 1.49 -26.78
C SER A 97 -22.40 1.92 -26.90
N LYS A 98 -22.93 2.63 -25.89
CA LYS A 98 -24.30 3.16 -25.89
C LYS A 98 -24.50 4.31 -26.88
N VAL A 99 -23.46 5.12 -27.10
CA VAL A 99 -23.48 6.19 -28.11
C VAL A 99 -23.36 5.62 -29.52
N SER A 100 -22.48 4.63 -29.73
CA SER A 100 -22.29 3.97 -31.03
C SER A 100 -23.48 3.11 -31.46
N ASN A 101 -24.29 2.61 -30.52
CA ASN A 101 -25.48 1.80 -30.80
C ASN A 101 -26.78 2.62 -30.87
N LYS A 102 -26.71 3.97 -30.91
CA LYS A 102 -27.89 4.76 -31.28
C LYS A 102 -28.20 4.51 -32.76
N PRO A 103 -29.48 4.26 -33.12
CA PRO A 103 -29.83 3.75 -34.43
C PRO A 103 -29.53 4.79 -35.51
N GLN A 104 -28.55 4.49 -36.36
CA GLN A 104 -28.65 4.86 -37.77
C GLN A 104 -29.64 3.92 -38.52
N GLU A 105 -30.20 2.91 -37.82
CA GLU A 105 -31.15 1.96 -38.41
C GLU A 105 -32.57 2.54 -38.61
N GLU A 106 -32.98 3.57 -37.87
CA GLU A 106 -34.33 4.16 -38.02
C GLU A 106 -34.46 5.13 -39.21
N GLU A 107 -33.36 5.59 -39.83
CA GLU A 107 -33.43 6.44 -41.04
C GLU A 107 -33.58 5.64 -42.34
N PHE A 108 -33.26 4.34 -42.35
CA PHE A 108 -33.37 3.51 -43.57
C PHE A 108 -34.69 2.75 -43.69
N GLU A 109 -35.44 2.56 -42.60
CA GLU A 109 -36.79 1.94 -42.66
C GLU A 109 -37.89 2.93 -43.11
N LEU A 110 -37.64 4.24 -43.03
CA LEU A 110 -38.58 5.27 -43.51
C LEU A 110 -38.42 5.63 -44.99
N LEU A 111 -37.50 4.96 -45.71
CA LEU A 111 -37.20 5.20 -47.12
C LEU A 111 -37.62 4.05 -48.05
N ASN A 112 -38.39 3.06 -47.57
CA ASN A 112 -38.86 1.92 -48.38
C ASN A 112 -40.40 1.80 -48.38
#